data_AF-A0A2J7RFI8-F1
#
_entry.id   AF-A0A2J7RFI8-F1
#
_cell.length_a   1.000
_cell.length_b   1.000
_cell.length_c   1.000
_cell.angle_alpha   90.00
_cell.angle_beta   90.00
_cell.angle_gamma   90.00
#
_symmetry.space_group_name_H-M   'P 1'
#
loop_
_entity.id
_entity.type
_entity.pdbx_description
1 polymer ?
#
loop_
_entity_poly.entity_id
_entity_poly.type
_entity_poly.pdbx_seq_one_letter_code
_entity_poly.pdbx_strand_id
1 'polypeptide(L)'
;MFNQTDETSDAKMIANFRMQAELSAVESTEDGKNIVLGTVDGCVSVLALADPAKPEMKEYLAGLPSRDEEWKKKTEKLKAHTLFKAAASIAKLSTKFNNSNNNENADDDEHVQPATEEETPREDRDADEEEEL
;
A
#
# COMPACT_ATOMS: atom_id res chain seq x y z
N MET A 1 42.26 -11.44 -12.56
CA MET A 1 41.41 -12.39 -13.31
C MET A 1 40.19 -12.65 -12.43
N PHE A 2 39.07 -12.00 -12.72
CA PHE A 2 37.81 -12.32 -12.06
C PHE A 2 37.23 -13.52 -12.79
N ASN A 3 37.11 -14.65 -12.09
CA ASN A 3 36.47 -15.84 -12.63
C ASN A 3 34.96 -15.60 -12.59
N GLN A 4 34.37 -15.34 -13.75
CA GLN A 4 32.93 -15.40 -13.96
C GLN A 4 32.55 -16.89 -14.01
N THR A 5 31.95 -17.42 -12.94
CA THR A 5 31.30 -18.72 -12.96
C THR A 5 30.06 -18.61 -13.86
N ASP A 6 30.07 -19.36 -14.96
CA ASP A 6 28.97 -19.49 -15.91
C ASP A 6 27.89 -20.37 -15.29
N GLU A 7 27.08 -19.81 -14.40
CA GLU A 7 25.88 -20.46 -13.84
C GLU A 7 24.71 -20.43 -14.84
N THR A 8 24.94 -19.91 -16.05
CA THR A 8 23.93 -19.70 -17.09
C THR A 8 23.77 -20.87 -18.07
N SER A 9 24.60 -21.91 -18.01
CA SER A 9 24.51 -23.05 -18.94
C SER A 9 23.18 -23.80 -18.86
N ASP A 10 22.56 -23.81 -17.67
CA ASP A 10 21.34 -24.56 -17.39
C ASP A 10 20.08 -23.65 -17.30
N ALA A 11 20.22 -22.35 -17.60
CA ALA A 11 19.14 -21.40 -17.52
C ALA A 11 18.14 -21.59 -18.68
N LYS A 12 16.89 -21.97 -18.34
CA LYS A 12 15.79 -22.08 -19.30
C LYS A 12 14.92 -20.83 -19.26
N MET A 13 14.69 -20.22 -20.43
CA MET A 13 13.70 -19.15 -20.56
C MET A 13 12.29 -19.69 -20.25
N ILE A 14 11.65 -19.13 -19.23
CA ILE A 14 10.31 -19.54 -18.78
C ILE A 14 9.19 -18.64 -19.28
N ALA A 15 9.49 -17.38 -19.60
CA ALA A 15 8.51 -16.41 -20.09
C ALA A 15 9.19 -15.24 -20.81
N ASN A 16 8.45 -14.58 -21.69
CA ASN A 16 8.79 -13.28 -22.25
C ASN A 16 7.80 -12.25 -21.72
N PHE A 17 8.29 -11.23 -21.02
CA PHE A 17 7.46 -10.14 -20.51
C PHE A 17 7.90 -8.83 -21.16
N ARG A 18 6.97 -8.15 -21.84
CA ARG A 18 7.25 -6.88 -22.52
C ARG A 18 6.73 -5.72 -21.68
N MET A 19 7.60 -4.78 -21.36
CA MET A 19 7.20 -3.50 -20.77
C MET A 19 6.90 -2.45 -21.84
N GLN A 20 6.00 -1.53 -21.52
CA GLN A 20 5.63 -0.41 -22.39
C GLN A 20 6.65 0.72 -22.33
N ALA A 21 7.21 0.97 -21.14
CA ALA A 21 8.22 1.99 -20.87
C ALA A 21 9.61 1.37 -20.68
N GLU A 22 10.63 2.21 -20.76
CA GLU A 22 12.02 1.80 -20.52
C GLU A 22 12.21 1.37 -19.07
N LEU A 23 12.92 0.26 -18.90
CA LEU A 23 13.22 -0.33 -17.60
C LEU A 23 14.40 0.39 -16.97
N SER A 24 14.20 0.94 -15.77
CA SER A 24 15.24 1.64 -15.02
C SER A 24 15.88 0.78 -13.95
N ALA A 25 15.14 -0.16 -13.36
CA ALA A 25 15.61 -1.01 -12.27
C ALA A 25 14.95 -2.38 -12.29
N VAL A 26 15.71 -3.41 -11.91
CA VAL A 26 15.26 -4.79 -11.71
C VAL A 26 15.87 -5.30 -10.42
N GLU A 27 15.03 -5.85 -9.55
CA GLU A 27 15.48 -6.47 -8.30
C GLU A 27 14.64 -7.71 -8.02
N SER A 28 15.21 -8.69 -7.31
CA SER A 28 14.46 -9.86 -6.83
C SER A 28 14.15 -9.75 -5.35
N THR A 29 13.06 -10.34 -4.91
CA THR A 29 12.83 -10.52 -3.47
C THR A 29 13.84 -11.53 -2.90
N GLU A 30 14.15 -11.44 -1.61
CA GLU A 30 15.13 -12.31 -0.93
C GLU A 30 14.76 -13.80 -1.00
N ASP A 31 13.46 -14.09 -1.07
CA ASP A 31 12.93 -15.44 -1.26
C ASP A 31 13.00 -15.95 -2.72
N GLY A 32 13.40 -15.10 -3.67
CA GLY A 32 13.51 -15.40 -5.09
C GLY A 32 12.18 -15.66 -5.79
N LYS A 33 11.04 -15.42 -5.13
CA LYS A 33 9.71 -15.72 -5.69
C LYS A 33 9.13 -14.58 -6.48
N ASN A 34 9.67 -13.38 -6.39
CA ASN A 34 9.17 -12.22 -7.12
C ASN A 34 10.32 -11.43 -7.76
N ILE A 35 10.00 -10.81 -8.89
CA ILE A 35 10.84 -9.82 -9.56
C ILE A 35 10.13 -8.48 -9.52
N VAL A 36 10.81 -7.46 -9.04
CA VAL A 36 10.35 -6.08 -8.98
C VAL A 36 11.00 -5.31 -10.13
N LEU A 37 10.16 -4.64 -10.92
CA LEU A 37 10.54 -3.88 -12.10
C LEU A 37 10.15 -2.42 -11.89
N GLY A 38 11.12 -1.52 -12.01
CA GLY A 38 10.90 -0.07 -11.99
C GLY A 38 11.12 0.53 -13.37
N THR A 39 10.17 1.34 -13.86
CA THR A 39 10.31 2.07 -15.13
C THR A 39 10.70 3.53 -14.91
N VAL A 40 11.18 4.18 -15.97
CA VAL A 40 11.56 5.60 -15.95
C VAL A 40 10.39 6.55 -15.62
N ASP A 41 9.15 6.11 -15.87
CA ASP A 41 7.92 6.88 -15.62
C ASP A 41 7.47 6.83 -14.15
N GLY A 42 8.23 6.16 -13.27
CA GLY A 42 7.89 5.98 -11.85
C GLY A 42 6.86 4.88 -11.60
N CYS A 43 6.51 4.08 -12.61
CA CYS A 43 5.69 2.89 -12.42
C CYS A 43 6.52 1.74 -11.86
N VAL A 44 5.91 0.97 -10.96
CA VAL A 44 6.50 -0.23 -10.36
C VAL A 44 5.61 -1.42 -10.66
N SER A 45 6.18 -2.50 -11.16
CA SER A 45 5.49 -3.76 -11.41
C SER A 45 6.17 -4.89 -10.67
N VAL A 46 5.38 -5.71 -9.98
CA VAL A 46 5.86 -6.89 -9.24
C VAL A 46 5.34 -8.14 -9.94
N LEU A 47 6.25 -9.00 -10.39
CA LEU A 47 5.96 -10.25 -11.07
C LEU A 47 6.25 -11.42 -10.13
N ALA A 48 5.24 -12.24 -9.86
CA ALA A 48 5.41 -13.47 -9.08
C ALA A 48 5.84 -14.63 -10.00
N LEU A 49 6.91 -15.32 -9.62
CA LEU A 49 7.39 -16.53 -10.27
C LEU A 49 6.73 -17.74 -9.59
N ALA A 50 6.08 -18.59 -10.38
CA ALA A 50 5.47 -19.81 -9.89
C ALA A 50 5.79 -20.97 -10.82
N ASP A 51 6.41 -22.01 -10.27
CA ASP A 51 6.66 -23.26 -10.96
C ASP A 51 5.44 -24.18 -10.84
N PRO A 52 4.75 -24.53 -11.94
CA PRO A 52 3.58 -25.39 -11.88
C PRO A 52 3.90 -26.83 -11.44
N ALA A 53 5.16 -27.27 -11.52
CA ALA A 53 5.57 -28.59 -11.07
C ALA A 53 5.63 -28.71 -9.54
N LYS A 54 5.73 -27.58 -8.83
CA LYS A 54 5.81 -27.54 -7.36
C LYS A 54 4.42 -27.31 -6.75
N PRO A 55 3.89 -28.25 -5.94
CA PRO A 55 2.53 -28.12 -5.39
C PRO A 55 2.39 -26.94 -4.41
N GLU A 56 3.44 -26.62 -3.66
CA GLU A 56 3.52 -25.47 -2.74
C GLU A 56 3.26 -24.12 -3.42
N MET A 57 3.52 -24.02 -4.73
CA MET A 57 3.30 -22.78 -5.49
C MET A 57 1.81 -22.46 -5.63
N LYS A 58 0.92 -23.45 -5.55
CA LYS A 58 -0.53 -23.20 -5.59
C LYS A 58 -1.00 -22.46 -4.35
N GLU A 59 -0.49 -22.85 -3.18
CA GLU A 59 -0.80 -22.21 -1.90
C GLU A 59 -0.19 -20.80 -1.85
N TYR A 60 1.07 -20.65 -2.27
CA TYR A 60 1.72 -19.35 -2.39
C TYR A 60 0.92 -18.39 -3.28
N LEU A 61 0.53 -18.85 -4.47
CA LEU A 61 -0.25 -18.07 -5.41
C LEU A 61 -1.67 -17.76 -4.90
N ALA A 62 -2.26 -18.57 -4.01
CA ALA A 62 -3.55 -18.29 -3.39
C ALA A 62 -3.44 -17.21 -2.30
N GLY A 63 -2.32 -17.20 -1.56
CA GLY A 63 -2.03 -16.22 -0.51
C GLY A 63 -1.61 -14.83 -1.01
N LEU A 64 -1.50 -14.62 -2.33
CA LEU A 64 -1.15 -13.31 -2.86
C LEU A 64 -2.25 -12.27 -2.59
N PRO A 65 -1.90 -11.05 -2.14
CA PRO A 65 -2.88 -10.02 -1.78
C PRO A 65 -3.74 -9.56 -2.97
N SER A 66 -3.28 -9.79 -4.21
CA SER A 66 -4.07 -9.53 -5.42
C SER A 66 -5.27 -10.49 -5.58
N ARG A 67 -5.19 -11.67 -4.96
CA ARG A 67 -6.17 -12.76 -5.05
C ARG A 67 -7.04 -12.89 -3.80
N ASP A 68 -6.65 -12.27 -2.69
CA ASP A 68 -7.45 -12.21 -1.47
C ASP A 68 -8.62 -11.20 -1.60
N GLU A 69 -9.85 -11.70 -1.45
CA GLU A 69 -11.07 -10.88 -1.46
C GLU A 69 -11.23 -10.00 -0.22
N GLU A 70 -10.76 -10.46 0.95
CA GLU A 70 -10.81 -9.66 2.16
C GLU A 70 -9.87 -8.47 2.07
N TRP A 71 -8.68 -8.68 1.50
CA TRP A 71 -7.71 -7.62 1.23
C TRP A 71 -8.31 -6.53 0.33
N LYS A 72 -9.05 -6.89 -0.72
CA LYS A 72 -9.74 -5.94 -1.59
C LYS A 72 -10.76 -5.10 -0.82
N LYS A 73 -11.60 -5.74 -0.01
CA LYS A 73 -12.61 -5.05 0.83
C LYS A 73 -11.96 -4.09 1.83
N LYS A 74 -10.86 -4.49 2.48
CA LYS A 74 -10.09 -3.62 3.39
C LYS A 74 -9.53 -2.40 2.65
N THR A 75 -8.96 -2.62 1.48
CA THR A 75 -8.36 -1.55 0.67
C THR A 75 -9.41 -0.56 0.16
N GLU A 76 -10.59 -1.02 -0.24
CA GLU A 76 -11.71 -0.16 -0.64
C GLU A 76 -12.21 0.71 0.50
N LYS A 77 -12.40 0.12 1.69
CA LYS A 77 -12.77 0.88 2.91
C LYS A 77 -11.73 1.96 3.21
N LEU A 78 -10.44 1.61 3.12
CA LEU A 78 -9.35 2.56 3.36
C LEU A 78 -9.40 3.70 2.35
N LYS A 79 -9.52 3.39 1.04
CA LYS A 79 -9.62 4.40 -0.03
C LYS A 79 -10.81 5.34 0.19
N ALA A 80 -11.97 4.80 0.51
CA ALA A 80 -13.17 5.60 0.80
C ALA A 80 -12.93 6.54 1.99
N HIS A 81 -12.32 6.05 3.07
CA HIS A 81 -11.97 6.85 4.23
C HIS A 81 -10.95 7.96 3.90
N THR A 82 -9.92 7.68 3.10
CA THR A 82 -8.91 8.69 2.70
C THR A 82 -9.54 9.78 1.84
N LEU A 83 -10.41 9.39 0.89
CA LEU A 83 -11.15 10.33 0.04
C LEU A 83 -12.11 11.19 0.88
N PHE A 84 -12.81 10.59 1.84
CA PHE A 84 -13.68 11.31 2.76
C PHE A 84 -12.91 12.33 3.59
N LYS A 85 -11.75 11.95 4.14
CA LYS A 85 -10.89 12.86 4.92
C LYS A 85 -10.36 14.02 4.06
N ALA A 86 -9.99 13.75 2.82
CA ALA A 86 -9.56 14.79 1.87
C ALA A 86 -10.72 15.76 1.57
N ALA A 87 -11.91 15.24 1.24
CA ALA A 87 -13.10 16.05 0.97
C ALA A 87 -13.51 16.91 2.17
N ALA A 88 -13.53 16.34 3.38
CA ALA A 88 -13.83 17.08 4.62
C ALA A 88 -12.81 18.20 4.87
N SER A 89 -11.53 17.96 4.55
CA SER A 89 -10.49 18.98 4.67
C SER A 89 -10.71 20.13 3.67
N ILE A 90 -11.09 19.82 2.43
CA ILE A 90 -11.42 20.81 1.41
C ILE A 90 -12.68 21.60 1.81
N ALA A 91 -13.72 20.92 2.29
CA ALA A 91 -14.96 21.56 2.76
C ALA A 91 -14.68 22.54 3.90
N LYS A 92 -13.89 22.14 4.91
CA LYS A 92 -13.47 23.01 6.02
C LYS A 92 -12.74 24.26 5.53
N LEU A 93 -11.82 24.11 4.58
CA LEU A 93 -11.10 25.24 3.97
C LEU A 93 -12.04 26.14 3.18
N SER A 94 -12.98 25.57 2.44
CA SER A 94 -13.99 26.32 1.67
C SER A 94 -14.91 27.14 2.58
N THR A 95 -15.43 26.57 3.68
CA THR A 95 -16.23 27.33 4.65
C THR A 95 -15.41 28.41 5.34
N LYS A 96 -14.14 28.14 5.68
CA LYS A 96 -13.26 29.14 6.32
C LYS A 96 -12.93 30.29 5.36
N PHE A 97 -12.73 29.98 4.08
CA PHE A 97 -12.51 30.99 3.03
C PHE A 97 -13.78 31.79 2.73
N ASN A 98 -14.95 31.15 2.68
CA ASN A 98 -16.23 31.83 2.50
C ASN A 98 -16.54 32.77 3.67
N ASN A 99 -16.23 32.37 4.91
CA ASN A 99 -16.35 33.25 6.08
C ASN A 99 -15.33 34.41 6.07
N SER A 100 -14.12 34.21 5.54
CA SER A 100 -13.18 35.32 5.32
C SER A 100 -13.69 36.33 4.29
N ASN A 101 -14.42 35.89 3.26
CA ASN A 101 -14.98 36.77 2.24
C ASN A 101 -16.31 37.42 2.66
N ASN A 102 -17.07 36.81 3.57
CA ASN A 102 -18.32 37.37 4.10
C ASN A 102 -18.12 38.32 5.28
N ASN A 103 -16.91 38.45 5.84
CA ASN A 103 -16.62 39.36 6.95
C ASN A 103 -16.47 40.84 6.51
N GLU A 104 -17.18 41.23 5.45
CA GLU A 104 -17.53 42.62 5.15
C GLU A 104 -19.01 42.93 5.46
N ASN A 105 -19.84 41.97 5.88
CA ASN A 105 -21.19 42.25 6.40
C ASN A 105 -21.59 41.28 7.54
N ALA A 106 -22.21 41.87 8.56
CA ALA A 106 -22.26 41.44 9.95
C ALA A 106 -23.19 40.25 10.30
N ASP A 107 -22.82 39.62 11.42
CA ASP A 107 -23.59 39.05 12.55
C ASP A 107 -24.71 37.98 12.39
N ASP A 108 -24.67 37.07 13.37
CA ASP A 108 -25.68 36.16 13.95
C ASP A 108 -25.84 34.68 13.49
N ASP A 109 -25.52 33.81 14.46
CA ASP A 109 -26.10 32.51 14.88
C ASP A 109 -26.43 31.40 13.85
N GLU A 110 -25.77 30.23 13.98
CA GLU A 110 -26.35 29.10 14.72
C GLU A 110 -25.35 27.95 14.94
N HIS A 111 -25.52 27.32 16.10
CA HIS A 111 -24.75 26.22 16.66
C HIS A 111 -25.02 24.90 15.92
N VAL A 112 -23.99 24.31 15.29
CA VAL A 112 -23.98 22.89 14.93
C VAL A 112 -22.89 22.19 15.75
N GLN A 113 -23.32 21.44 16.76
CA GLN A 113 -22.46 20.62 17.60
C GLN A 113 -21.76 19.56 16.73
N PRO A 114 -20.41 19.48 16.73
CA PRO A 114 -19.75 18.29 16.22
C PRO A 114 -20.05 17.14 17.18
N ALA A 115 -20.60 16.06 16.62
CA ALA A 115 -20.85 14.81 17.34
C ALA A 115 -19.58 14.39 18.09
N THR A 116 -19.77 14.08 19.37
CA THR A 116 -18.77 13.68 20.35
C THR A 116 -17.85 12.58 19.84
N GLU A 117 -16.56 12.80 20.05
CA GLU A 117 -15.48 11.84 19.91
C GLU A 117 -15.69 10.73 20.97
N GLU A 118 -15.95 9.50 20.53
CA GLU A 118 -15.79 8.33 21.40
C GLU A 118 -14.33 7.90 21.29
N GLU A 119 -13.55 8.25 22.32
CA GLU A 119 -12.20 7.75 22.56
C GLU A 119 -12.22 6.23 22.63
N THR A 120 -11.44 5.56 21.78
CA THR A 120 -10.95 4.22 22.11
C THR A 120 -9.58 4.37 22.80
N PRO A 121 -9.42 3.89 24.05
CA PRO A 121 -8.18 4.01 24.80
C PRO A 121 -7.01 3.35 24.07
N ARG A 122 -5.89 4.07 24.02
CA ARG A 122 -4.57 3.49 23.77
C ARG A 122 -4.12 2.88 25.10
N GLU A 123 -4.12 1.55 25.20
CA GLU A 123 -3.36 0.90 26.26
C GLU A 123 -1.90 0.79 25.82
N ASP A 124 -1.06 1.40 26.64
CA ASP A 124 0.36 1.53 26.48
C ASP A 124 1.09 0.21 26.64
N ARG A 125 2.25 0.15 26.00
CA ARG A 125 3.31 -0.80 26.31
C ARG A 125 3.78 -0.53 27.74
N ASP A 126 3.76 -1.54 28.59
CA ASP A 126 4.76 -1.67 29.64
C ASP A 126 5.48 -3.01 29.49
N ALA A 127 6.79 -2.88 29.47
CA ALA A 127 7.76 -3.93 29.40
C ALA A 127 8.04 -4.47 30.82
N ASP A 128 8.61 -5.67 30.80
CA ASP A 128 9.58 -6.17 31.75
C ASP A 128 9.13 -6.86 33.05
N GLU A 129 9.76 -8.01 33.21
CA GLU A 129 10.26 -8.67 34.42
C GLU A 129 9.59 -9.97 34.91
N GLU A 130 10.53 -10.88 35.14
CA GLU A 130 10.54 -12.30 35.44
C GLU A 130 9.88 -12.65 36.79
N GLU A 131 9.35 -13.87 36.93
CA GLU A 131 9.98 -14.94 37.74
C GLU A 131 9.05 -16.17 37.91
N GLU A 132 9.70 -17.33 37.74
CA GLU A 132 9.50 -18.66 38.36
C GLU A 132 8.09 -19.25 38.61
N LEU A 133 7.81 -20.39 37.96
CA LEU A 133 7.94 -21.74 38.54
C LEU A 133 7.70 -22.84 37.50
#